data_AF-A0A7X7WJP1-F1
#
_entry.id   AF-A0A7X7WJP1-F1
#
_cell.length_a   1.000
_cell.length_b   1.000
_cell.length_c   1.000
_cell.angle_alpha   90.00
_cell.angle_beta   90.00
_cell.angle_gamma   90.00
#
_symmetry.space_group_name_H-M   'P 1'
#
loop_
_entity.id
_entity.type
_entity.pdbx_description
1 polymer ?
#
loop_
_entity_poly.entity_id
_entity_poly.type
_entity_poly.pdbx_seq_one_letter_code
_entity_poly.pdbx_strand_id
1 'polypeptide(L)' 'MSDSEKRVALTITYGNQRRDITFDELTLSNNFALEAIVKLLVDKKLIDLKELQETMEHISKERYIDPSKQESK' A
#
# COMPACT_ATOMS: atom_id res chain seq x y z
N MET A 1 -30.01 -0.56 -2.11
CA MET A 1 -29.07 -1.69 -1.91
C MET A 1 -28.35 -1.41 -0.61
N SER A 2 -28.42 -2.31 0.38
CA SER A 2 -27.95 -2.02 1.74
C SER A 2 -26.42 -2.03 1.82
N ASP A 3 -25.89 -1.08 2.58
CA ASP A 3 -24.47 -0.82 2.90
C ASP A 3 -23.76 -1.95 3.70
N SER A 4 -24.32 -3.17 3.74
CA SER A 4 -24.27 -4.01 4.94
C SER A 4 -23.56 -5.36 4.81
N GLU A 5 -22.62 -5.52 3.89
CA GLU A 5 -21.62 -6.61 3.97
C GLU A 5 -20.24 -6.05 3.64
N LYS A 6 -19.66 -5.28 4.58
CA LYS A 6 -18.24 -4.94 4.52
C LYS A 6 -17.46 -6.26 4.46
N ARG A 7 -16.85 -6.54 3.30
CA ARG A 7 -16.13 -7.80 3.07
C ARG A 7 -14.99 -7.91 4.08
N VAL A 8 -15.10 -8.89 4.97
CA VAL A 8 -14.04 -9.22 5.93
C VAL A 8 -12.85 -9.75 5.12
N ALA A 9 -11.70 -9.12 5.30
CA ALA A 9 -10.44 -9.51 4.65
C ALA A 9 -9.59 -10.40 5.56
N LEU A 10 -9.60 -10.13 6.86
CA LEU A 10 -8.77 -10.81 7.85
C LEU A 10 -9.51 -10.91 9.18
N THR A 11 -9.44 -12.07 9.83
CA THR A 11 -9.85 -12.22 11.23
C THR A 11 -8.61 -12.44 12.08
N ILE A 12 -8.38 -11.59 13.07
CA ILE A 12 -7.30 -11.75 14.05
C ILE A 12 -7.91 -12.27 15.35
N THR A 13 -7.28 -13.30 15.92
CA THR A 13 -7.60 -13.80 17.26
C THR A 13 -6.40 -13.58 18.16
N TYR A 14 -6.56 -12.86 19.27
CA TYR A 14 -5.52 -12.61 20.25
C TYR A 14 -6.07 -12.81 21.66
N GLY A 15 -5.58 -13.82 22.37
CA GLY A 15 -6.18 -14.28 23.62
C GLY A 15 -7.65 -14.66 23.41
N ASN A 16 -8.54 -14.03 24.18
CA ASN A 16 -9.99 -14.24 24.07
C ASN A 16 -10.69 -13.24 23.14
N GLN A 17 -9.94 -12.38 22.43
CA GLN A 17 -10.51 -11.40 21.53
C GLN A 17 -10.45 -11.89 20.08
N ARG A 18 -11.59 -11.80 19.39
CA ARG A 18 -11.70 -12.00 17.94
C ARG A 18 -12.10 -10.67 17.31
N ARG A 19 -11.33 -10.24 16.31
CA ARG A 19 -11.63 -9.03 15.54
C ARG A 19 -11.60 -9.34 14.06
N ASP A 20 -12.69 -9.01 13.39
CA ASP A 20 -12.77 -9.04 11.93
C ASP A 20 -12.32 -7.67 11.40
N ILE A 21 -11.45 -7.70 10.40
CA ILE A 21 -10.85 -6.54 9.74
C ILE A 21 -11.31 -6.55 8.30
N THR A 22 -11.86 -5.43 7.86
CA THR A 22 -12.37 -5.23 6.50
C THR A 22 -11.25 -4.93 5.50
N PHE A 23 -11.51 -5.09 4.21
CA PHE A 23 -10.53 -4.70 3.17
C PHE A 23 -10.10 -3.23 3.26
N ASP A 24 -11.04 -2.35 3.60
CA ASP A 24 -10.75 -0.91 3.73
C ASP A 24 -9.83 -0.65 4.92
N GLU A 25 -10.12 -1.26 6.08
CA GLU A 25 -9.25 -1.16 7.26
C GLU A 25 -7.86 -1.74 6.99
N LEU A 26 -7.77 -2.86 6.28
CA LEU A 26 -6.49 -3.47 5.91
C LEU A 26 -5.68 -2.55 4.99
N THR A 27 -6.34 -1.95 3.99
CA THR A 27 -5.71 -1.02 3.05
C THR A 27 -5.20 0.23 3.77
N LEU A 28 -6.00 0.80 4.67
CA LEU A 28 -5.60 1.94 5.50
C LEU A 28 -4.41 1.57 6.41
N SER A 29 -4.47 0.41 7.07
CA SER A 29 -3.38 -0.08 7.91
C SER A 29 -2.07 -0.23 7.14
N ASN A 30 -2.13 -0.77 5.93
CA ASN A 30 -0.95 -0.94 5.08
C ASN A 30 -0.35 0.42 4.67
N ASN A 31 -1.19 1.38 4.28
CA ASN A 31 -0.73 2.72 3.91
C ASN A 31 -0.05 3.43 5.09
N PHE A 32 -0.64 3.39 6.29
CA PHE A 32 -0.04 4.00 7.48
C PHE A 32 1.25 3.32 7.91
N ALA A 33 1.33 1.99 7.84
CA ALA A 33 2.56 1.27 8.15
C ALA A 33 3.69 1.64 7.19
N LEU A 34 3.40 1.71 5.89
CA LEU A 34 4.38 2.11 4.88
C LEU A 34 4.86 3.56 5.08
N GLU A 35 3.95 4.49 5.37
CA GLU A 35 4.31 5.89 5.66
C GLU A 35 5.23 5.99 6.88
N ALA A 36 4.89 5.29 7.97
CA ALA A 36 5.72 5.27 9.17
C ALA A 36 7.12 4.71 8.91
N ILE A 37 7.22 3.63 8.13
CA ILE A 37 8.50 3.02 7.74
C ILE A 37 9.32 4.00 6.90
N VAL A 38 8.73 4.59 5.85
CA VAL A 38 9.43 5.55 4.99
C VAL A 38 9.93 6.74 5.82
N LYS A 39 9.09 7.29 6.71
CA LYS A 39 9.47 8.39 7.60
C LYS A 39 10.68 8.01 8.47
N LEU A 40 10.66 6.83 9.08
CA LEU A 40 11.75 6.35 9.92
C LEU A 40 13.06 6.22 9.12
N LEU A 41 13.00 5.69 7.90
CA LEU A 41 14.18 5.50 7.05
C LEU A 41 14.79 6.83 6.61
N VAL A 42 13.96 7.81 6.26
CA VAL A 42 14.40 9.18 5.94
C VAL A 42 15.02 9.85 7.16
N ASP A 43 14.39 9.76 8.33
CA ASP A 43 14.90 10.37 9.57
C ASP A 43 16.24 9.79 10.02
N LYS A 44 16.44 8.49 9.78
CA LYS A 44 17.71 7.80 10.02
C LYS A 44 18.74 8.02 8.91
N LYS A 45 18.40 8.81 7.88
CA LYS A 45 19.23 9.08 6.69
C LYS A 45 19.70 7.82 5.98
N LEU A 46 18.87 6.77 6.02
CA LEU A 46 19.12 5.50 5.32
C LEU A 46 18.61 5.54 3.87
N ILE A 47 17.70 6.46 3.57
CA ILE A 47 17.18 6.72 2.23
C ILE A 47 17.22 8.23 2.00
N ASP A 48 17.64 8.65 0.81
CA ASP A 48 17.53 10.03 0.36
C ASP A 48 16.14 10.30 -0.24
N LEU A 49 15.56 11.46 0.11
CA LEU A 49 14.19 11.80 -0.30
C LEU A 49 14.08 12.00 -1.82
N LYS A 50 15.11 12.54 -2.46
CA LYS A 50 15.11 12.80 -3.90
C LYS A 50 15.21 11.50 -4.67
N GLU A 51 16.09 10.60 -4.27
CA GLU A 51 16.21 9.25 -4.87
C GLU A 51 14.90 8.46 -4.71
N LEU A 52 14.24 8.58 -3.56
CA LEU A 52 12.92 7.98 -3.33
C LEU A 52 11.88 8.53 -4.31
N GLN A 53 11.81 9.86 -4.49
CA GLN A 53 10.87 10.48 -5.43
C GLN A 53 11.11 10.02 -6.86
N GLU A 54 12.36 10.01 -7.32
CA GLU A 54 12.73 9.55 -8.66
C GLU A 54 12.33 8.08 -8.86
N THR A 55 12.62 7.22 -7.87
CA THR A 55 12.24 5.80 -7.90
C THR A 55 10.73 5.62 -7.99
N MET A 56 9.95 6.38 -7.22
CA MET A 56 8.49 6.32 -7.24
C MET A 56 7.91 6.75 -8.60
N GLU A 57 8.50 7.76 -9.24
CA GLU A 57 8.12 8.16 -10.60
C GLU A 57 8.43 7.06 -11.63
N HIS A 58 9.59 6.41 -11.52
CA HIS A 58 9.95 5.28 -12.38
C HIS A 58 8.97 4.12 -12.24
N ILE A 59 8.67 3.70 -11.01
CA ILE A 59 7.69 2.64 -10.73
C ILE A 59 6.32 2.99 -11.31
N SER A 60 5.88 4.25 -11.17
CA SER A 60 4.61 4.70 -11.75
C SER A 60 4.64 4.59 -13.28
N LYS A 61 5.72 5.03 -13.92
CA LYS A 61 5.86 4.93 -15.38
C LYS A 61 5.84 3.48 -15.85
N GLU A 62 6.48 2.56 -15.13
CA GLU A 62 6.54 1.13 -15.46
C GLU A 62 5.21 0.40 -15.22
N ARG A 63 4.53 0.70 -14.11
CA ARG A 63 3.27 0.03 -13.72
C ARG A 63 2.11 0.37 -14.65
N TYR A 64 2.12 1.56 -15.24
CA TYR A 64 1.08 2.04 -16.15
C TYR A 64 1.52 2.06 -17.63
N ILE A 65 2.56 1.29 -18.00
CA ILE A 65 2.83 1.04 -19.42
C ILE A 65 1.63 0.28 -19.98
N ASP A 66 0.86 0.98 -20.82
CA ASP A 66 -0.24 0.40 -21.57
C ASP A 66 0.32 -0.72 -22.47
N PRO A 67 -0.09 -1.98 -22.28
CA PRO A 67 0.40 -3.09 -23.10
C PRO A 67 0.12 -2.91 -24.59
N SER A 68 -0.83 -2.05 -24.97
CA SER A 68 -1.11 -1.71 -26.38
C SER A 68 -0.01 -0.89 -27.08
N LYS A 69 0.92 -0.28 -26.35
CA LYS A 69 2.04 0.51 -26.92
C LYS A 69 3.29 -0.32 -27.26
N GLN A 70 3.31 -1.61 -26.95
CA GLN A 70 4.48 -2.47 -27.19
C GLN A 70 4.53 -3.13 -28.58
N GLU A 71 3.43 -3.16 -29.34
CA GLU A 71 3.35 -3.86 -30.63
C GLU A 71 3.68 -3.01 -31.87
N SER A 72 4.22 -1.79 -31.69
CA SER A 72 4.54 -0.88 -32.80
C SER A 72 6.05 -0.67 -32.98
N LYS A 73 6.80 -1.74 -33.26
CA LYS A 73 8.16 -1.65 -33.82
C LYS A 73 8.43 -2.76 -34.82
#